data_AF-A0A1I4L6H9-F1
#
_entry.id   AF-A0A1I4L6H9-F1
#
_cell.length_a   1.000
_cell.length_b   1.000
_cell.length_c   1.000
_cell.angle_alpha   90.00
_cell.angle_beta   90.00
_cell.angle_gamma   90.00
#
_symmetry.space_group_name_H-M   'P 1'
#
loop_
_entity.id
_entity.type
_entity.pdbx_description
1 polymer ?
#
loop_
_entity_poly.entity_id
_entity_poly.type
_entity_poly.pdbx_seq_one_letter_code
_entity_poly.pdbx_strand_id
1 'polypeptide(L)'
;MDIIFEEKVSGATKDREQLQKMLEDIHERDIIYVTNLTQITRSTQDLFELIDNIRSKKANLKSLKYTWLDLSEDNPYSQCLITVMAGVNQLERDLIRMRQREEIELAKKEGTI
;
A
#
# COMPACT_ATOMS: atom_id res chain seq x y z
N MET A 1 -15.32 16.24 11.70
CA MET A 1 -16.53 15.81 10.98
C MET A 1 -16.08 14.64 10.13
N ASP A 2 -16.75 13.50 10.23
CA ASP A 2 -16.30 12.30 9.54
C ASP A 2 -16.84 12.30 8.11
N ILE A 3 -15.97 12.09 7.14
CA ILE A 3 -16.32 12.02 5.72
C ILE A 3 -16.29 10.55 5.31
N ILE A 4 -17.39 10.09 4.71
CA ILE A 4 -17.53 8.72 4.23
C ILE A 4 -17.41 8.74 2.71
N PHE A 5 -16.42 8.02 2.20
CA PHE A 5 -16.26 7.74 0.77
C PHE A 5 -16.73 6.31 0.49
N GLU A 6 -17.61 6.14 -0.49
CA GLU A 6 -18.12 4.83 -0.90
C GLU A 6 -17.99 4.67 -2.43
N GLU A 7 -17.40 3.56 -2.87
CA GLU A 7 -17.35 3.17 -4.28
C GLU A 7 -17.75 1.71 -4.48
N LYS A 8 -18.49 1.44 -5.56
CA LYS A 8 -18.79 0.08 -6.04
C LYS A 8 -17.93 -0.27 -7.25
N VAL A 9 -16.63 -0.01 -7.11
CA VAL A 9 -15.64 -0.27 -8.15
C VAL A 9 -14.68 -1.33 -7.65
N SER A 10 -14.37 -2.31 -8.50
CA SER A 10 -13.47 -3.40 -8.13
C SER A 10 -12.11 -2.88 -7.68
N GLY A 11 -11.48 -3.60 -6.75
CA GLY A 11 -10.02 -3.68 -6.56
C GLY A 11 -9.28 -3.40 -7.87
N ALA A 12 -9.75 -4.11 -8.91
CA ALA A 12 -9.20 -4.34 -10.24
C ALA A 12 -9.12 -3.16 -11.24
N THR A 13 -9.53 -1.92 -10.92
CA THR A 13 -9.17 -0.74 -11.76
C THR A 13 -8.40 0.35 -10.99
N LYS A 14 -7.57 1.14 -11.71
CA LYS A 14 -6.93 2.34 -11.17
C LYS A 14 -7.87 3.56 -11.24
N ASP A 15 -8.93 3.44 -12.02
CA ASP A 15 -9.98 4.44 -12.16
C ASP A 15 -10.91 4.38 -10.95
N ARG A 16 -10.53 5.12 -9.91
CA ARG A 16 -11.15 5.08 -8.57
C ARG A 16 -11.34 6.48 -8.06
N GLU A 17 -12.36 7.13 -8.62
CA GLU A 17 -12.62 8.55 -8.38
C GLU A 17 -12.82 8.86 -6.88
N GLN A 18 -13.46 7.97 -6.11
CA GLN A 18 -13.70 8.20 -4.69
C GLN A 18 -12.45 8.00 -3.85
N LEU A 19 -11.64 6.97 -4.14
CA LEU A 19 -10.35 6.78 -3.48
C LEU A 19 -9.40 7.94 -3.79
N GLN A 20 -9.37 8.42 -5.03
CA GLN A 20 -8.54 9.56 -5.43
C GLN A 20 -8.99 10.85 -4.75
N LYS A 21 -10.30 11.15 -4.73
CA LYS A 21 -10.86 12.29 -3.99
C LYS A 21 -10.54 12.22 -2.50
N MET A 22 -10.75 11.06 -1.87
CA MET A 22 -10.35 10.87 -0.48
C MET A 22 -8.86 11.16 -0.30
N LEU A 23 -8.01 10.62 -1.18
CA LEU A 23 -6.57 10.86 -1.10
C LEU A 23 -6.23 12.35 -1.26
N GLU A 24 -6.91 13.09 -2.13
CA GLU A 24 -6.74 14.53 -2.32
C GLU A 24 -7.19 15.36 -1.11
N ASP A 25 -8.31 14.98 -0.49
CA ASP A 25 -8.94 15.68 0.64
C ASP A 25 -8.27 15.46 2.00
N ILE A 26 -7.29 14.54 2.10
CA ILE A 26 -6.55 14.28 3.34
C ILE A 26 -5.73 15.49 3.79
N HIS A 27 -5.85 15.82 5.07
CA HIS A 27 -5.03 16.79 5.77
C HIS A 27 -4.07 16.13 6.78
N GLU A 28 -3.10 16.91 7.27
CA GLU A 28 -2.18 16.47 8.32
C GLU A 28 -2.95 16.05 9.58
N ARG A 29 -2.57 14.88 10.14
CA ARG A 29 -3.18 14.21 11.31
C ARG A 29 -4.53 13.53 11.08
N ASP A 30 -5.03 13.47 9.85
CA ASP A 30 -6.23 12.68 9.56
C ASP A 30 -5.99 11.18 9.76
N ILE A 31 -7.05 10.46 10.14
CA ILE A 31 -7.05 8.99 10.26
C ILE A 31 -8.05 8.43 9.25
N ILE A 32 -7.56 7.66 8.31
CA ILE A 32 -8.37 6.96 7.32
C ILE A 32 -8.77 5.61 7.92
N TYR A 33 -10.08 5.42 8.07
CA TYR A 33 -10.65 4.16 8.50
C TYR A 33 -11.06 3.33 7.29
N VAL A 34 -10.54 2.09 7.21
CA VAL A 34 -10.87 1.17 6.12
C VAL A 34 -11.55 -0.07 6.67
N THR A 35 -12.75 -0.35 6.17
CA THR A 35 -13.51 -1.56 6.51
C THR A 35 -12.84 -2.81 5.95
N ASN A 36 -12.39 -2.78 4.70
CA ASN A 36 -11.71 -3.92 4.08
C ASN A 36 -10.61 -3.47 3.10
N LEU A 37 -9.35 -3.75 3.45
CA LEU A 37 -8.19 -3.43 2.61
C LEU A 37 -8.24 -4.11 1.25
N THR A 38 -8.75 -5.35 1.17
CA THR A 38 -8.81 -6.10 -0.10
C THR A 38 -9.76 -5.46 -1.11
N GLN A 39 -10.61 -4.52 -0.68
CA GLN A 39 -11.48 -3.75 -1.57
C GLN A 39 -10.77 -2.51 -2.14
N ILE A 40 -9.70 -2.03 -1.50
CA ILE A 40 -8.97 -0.83 -1.93
C ILE A 40 -7.53 -1.10 -2.38
N THR A 41 -6.99 -2.30 -2.16
CA THR A 41 -5.65 -2.71 -2.61
C THR A 41 -5.73 -4.11 -3.24
N ARG A 42 -5.00 -4.38 -4.33
CA ARG A 42 -5.00 -5.72 -4.97
C ARG A 42 -3.75 -6.54 -4.70
N SER A 43 -2.69 -5.87 -4.29
CA SER A 43 -1.39 -6.48 -4.04
C SER A 43 -0.79 -5.88 -2.79
N THR A 44 0.20 -6.57 -2.21
CA THR A 44 0.99 -6.01 -1.12
C THR A 44 1.67 -4.71 -1.56
N GLN A 45 2.10 -4.63 -2.82
CA GLN A 45 2.67 -3.42 -3.41
C GLN A 45 1.66 -2.26 -3.41
N ASP A 46 0.42 -2.48 -3.87
CA ASP A 46 -0.64 -1.46 -3.89
C ASP A 46 -0.90 -0.94 -2.47
N LEU A 47 -0.89 -1.83 -1.47
CA LEU A 47 -1.05 -1.47 -0.07
C LEU A 47 0.09 -0.59 0.42
N PHE A 48 1.33 -0.91 0.08
CA PHE A 48 2.48 -0.09 0.46
C PHE A 48 2.47 1.27 -0.22
N GLU A 49 2.16 1.33 -1.51
CA GLU A 49 2.02 2.61 -2.24
C GLU A 49 0.94 3.50 -1.61
N LEU A 50 -0.19 2.90 -1.21
CA LEU A 50 -1.26 3.60 -0.52
C LEU A 50 -0.79 4.15 0.85
N ILE A 51 -0.14 3.32 1.67
CA ILE A 51 0.39 3.73 2.97
C ILE A 51 1.42 4.85 2.81
N ASP A 52 2.34 4.74 1.86
CA ASP A 52 3.36 5.74 1.60
C ASP A 52 2.74 7.08 1.18
N ASN A 53 1.71 7.05 0.33
CA ASN A 53 0.98 8.26 -0.09
C ASN A 53 0.30 8.94 1.13
N ILE A 54 -0.45 8.19 1.93
CA ILE A 54 -1.12 8.70 3.13
C ILE A 54 -0.10 9.33 4.10
N ARG A 55 1.04 8.66 4.32
CA ARG A 55 2.08 9.16 5.22
C ARG A 55 2.84 10.36 4.68
N SER A 56 3.00 10.49 3.35
CA SER A 56 3.58 11.68 2.74
C SER A 56 2.76 12.95 3.06
N LYS A 57 1.46 12.78 3.32
CA LYS A 57 0.54 13.82 3.80
C LYS A 57 0.45 13.93 5.32
N LYS A 58 1.28 13.19 6.07
CA LYS A 58 1.28 13.09 7.53
C LYS A 58 -0.09 12.66 8.11
N ALA A 59 -0.79 11.81 7.38
CA ALA A 59 -2.00 11.15 7.84
C ALA A 59 -1.71 9.68 8.18
N ASN A 60 -2.70 9.01 8.79
CA ASN A 60 -2.59 7.64 9.26
C ASN A 60 -3.70 6.75 8.69
N LEU A 61 -3.46 5.44 8.71
CA LEU A 61 -4.39 4.42 8.23
C LEU A 61 -4.73 3.45 9.37
N LYS A 62 -6.02 3.14 9.54
CA LYS A 62 -6.50 2.15 10.50
C LYS A 62 -7.51 1.21 9.84
N SER A 63 -7.25 -0.09 9.92
CA SER A 63 -8.22 -1.08 9.47
C SER A 63 -9.22 -1.41 10.58
N LEU A 64 -10.52 -1.38 10.25
CA LEU A 64 -11.58 -1.82 11.15
C LEU A 64 -11.68 -3.35 11.22
N LYS A 65 -11.31 -4.05 10.15
CA LYS A 65 -11.33 -5.53 10.08
C LYS A 65 -10.05 -6.16 10.61
N TYR A 66 -8.90 -5.58 10.28
CA TYR A 66 -7.59 -6.07 10.69
C TYR A 66 -7.05 -5.19 11.81
N THR A 67 -7.42 -5.49 13.06
CA THR A 67 -7.05 -4.68 14.23
C THR A 67 -5.54 -4.53 14.43
N TRP A 68 -4.74 -5.45 13.88
CA TRP A 68 -3.28 -5.36 13.86
C TRP A 68 -2.75 -4.27 12.93
N LEU A 69 -3.50 -3.87 11.90
CA LEU A 69 -3.14 -2.78 10.99
C LEU A 69 -3.69 -1.45 11.51
N ASP A 70 -3.05 -0.99 12.57
CA ASP A 70 -3.26 0.34 13.13
C ASP A 70 -1.97 1.14 13.02
N LEU A 71 -1.92 2.07 12.06
CA LEU A 71 -0.74 2.90 11.81
C LEU A 71 -0.84 4.28 12.47
N SER A 72 -1.81 4.47 13.36
CA SER A 72 -2.00 5.71 14.11
C SER A 72 -0.86 6.00 15.09
N GLU A 73 -0.73 7.28 15.46
CA GLU A 73 0.27 7.74 16.44
C GLU A 73 0.00 7.21 17.86
N ASP A 74 -1.26 6.88 18.20
CA ASP A 74 -1.63 6.30 19.50
C ASP A 74 -1.26 4.82 19.64
N ASN A 75 -0.96 4.13 18.53
CA ASN A 75 -0.46 2.77 18.59
C ASN A 75 1.08 2.77 18.79
N PRO A 76 1.61 2.32 19.95
CA PRO A 76 3.06 2.27 20.20
C PRO A 76 3.79 1.32 19.25
N TYR A 77 3.08 0.40 18.59
CA TYR A 77 3.64 -0.55 17.64
C TYR A 77 3.62 -0.05 16.19
N SER A 78 3.02 1.11 15.89
CA SER A 78 2.82 1.60 14.51
C SER A 78 4.14 1.72 13.74
N GLN A 79 5.16 2.35 14.35
CA GLN A 79 6.48 2.51 13.73
C GLN A 79 7.19 1.18 13.47
N CYS A 80 7.03 0.20 14.37
CA CYS A 80 7.57 -1.14 14.18
C CYS A 80 6.89 -1.82 12.99
N LEU A 81 5.55 -1.80 12.95
CA LEU A 81 4.76 -2.40 11.87
C LEU A 81 5.12 -1.80 10.52
N ILE A 82 5.24 -0.48 10.45
CA ILE A 82 5.70 0.27 9.27
C ILE A 82 7.09 -0.19 8.83
N THR A 83 8.03 -0.32 9.77
CA THR A 83 9.41 -0.70 9.44
C THR A 83 9.48 -2.12 8.90
N VAL A 84 8.76 -3.05 9.51
CA VAL A 84 8.65 -4.45 9.04
C VAL A 84 8.04 -4.48 7.64
N MET A 85 6.96 -3.73 7.44
CA MET A 85 6.28 -3.58 6.14
C MET A 85 7.22 -3.05 5.05
N ALA A 86 7.95 -1.97 5.33
CA ALA A 86 8.92 -1.40 4.41
C ALA A 86 10.04 -2.41 4.08
N GLY A 87 10.51 -3.17 5.07
CA GLY A 87 11.49 -4.24 4.89
C GLY A 87 10.98 -5.35 3.97
N VAL A 88 9.74 -5.80 4.15
CA VAL A 88 9.10 -6.81 3.28
C VAL A 88 8.97 -6.28 1.85
N ASN A 89 8.51 -5.04 1.67
CA ASN A 89 8.39 -4.43 0.34
C ASN A 89 9.75 -4.35 -0.38
N GLN A 90 10.80 -3.97 0.34
CA GLN A 90 12.15 -3.91 -0.22
C GLN A 90 12.66 -5.31 -0.61
N LEU A 91 12.43 -6.31 0.24
CA LEU A 91 12.78 -7.71 -0.06
C LEU A 91 12.08 -8.20 -1.34
N GLU A 92 10.78 -7.94 -1.49
CA GLU A 92 10.03 -8.32 -2.69
C GLU A 92 10.63 -7.70 -3.98
N ARG A 93 10.98 -6.40 -3.93
CA ARG A 93 11.64 -5.72 -5.06
C ARG A 93 12.98 -6.34 -5.43
N ASP A 94 13.79 -6.68 -4.43
CA ASP A 94 15.10 -7.26 -4.66
C ASP A 94 15.00 -8.68 -5.22
N LEU A 95 14.03 -9.48 -4.75
CA LEU A 95 13.75 -10.82 -5.30
C LEU A 95 13.26 -10.77 -6.75
N ILE A 96 12.48 -9.76 -7.15
CA ILE A 96 12.08 -9.56 -8.55
C ILE A 96 13.31 -9.26 -9.41
N ARG A 97 14.18 -8.35 -8.97
CA ARG A 97 15.42 -7.99 -9.69
C ARG A 97 16.39 -9.16 -9.81
N MET A 98 16.47 -10.01 -8.78
CA MET A 98 17.28 -11.23 -8.82
C MET A 98 16.80 -12.16 -9.93
N ARG A 99 15.49 -12.48 -9.98
CA ARG A 99 14.90 -13.33 -11.01
C ARG A 99 15.08 -12.76 -12.42
N GLN A 100 14.86 -11.46 -12.60
CA GLN A 100 15.08 -10.81 -13.90
C GLN A 100 16.54 -10.94 -14.38
N ARG A 101 17.52 -10.83 -13.48
CA ARG A 101 18.93 -11.04 -13.85
C ARG A 101 19.21 -12.48 -14.25
N GLU A 102 18.64 -13.46 -13.54
CA GLU A 102 18.78 -14.87 -13.88
C GLU A 102 18.21 -15.18 -15.27
N GLU A 103 17.03 -14.63 -15.59
CA GLU A 103 16.40 -14.76 -16.92
C GLU A 103 17.24 -14.13 -18.03
N ILE A 104 17.78 -12.93 -17.81
CA ILE A 104 18.66 -12.25 -18.76
C ILE A 104 19.94 -13.06 -19.02
N GLU A 105 20.57 -13.59 -17.98
CA GLU A 105 21.77 -14.40 -18.12
C GLU A 105 21.51 -15.72 -18.85
N LEU A 106 20.33 -16.32 -18.65
CA LEU A 106 19.92 -17.50 -19.42
C LEU A 106 19.73 -17.16 -20.90
N ALA A 107 18.99 -16.09 -21.20
CA ALA A 107 18.72 -15.69 -22.58
C ALA A 107 20.00 -15.26 -23.35
N LYS A 108 20.97 -14.63 -22.66
CA LYS A 108 22.31 -14.39 -23.22
C LYS A 108 23.05 -15.68 -23.56
N LYS A 109 22.95 -16.71 -22.71
CA LYS A 109 23.56 -18.04 -22.97
C LYS A 109 22.89 -18.75 -24.14
N GLU A 110 21.58 -18.56 -24.31
CA GLU A 110 20.79 -19.13 -25.40
C GLU A 110 20.87 -18.32 -26.70
N GLY A 111 21.48 -17.13 -26.69
CA GLY A 111 21.67 -16.27 -27.87
C GLY A 111 20.40 -15.60 -28.38
N THR A 112 19.36 -15.53 -27.54
CA THR A 112 18.07 -14.90 -27.84
C THR A 112 18.04 -13.40 -27.50
N ILE A 113 19.10 -12.88 -26.86
CA ILE A 113 19.40 -11.45 -26.66
C ILE A 113 20.91 -11.20 -26.71
#